data_AF-A0A158KYE3-F1
#
_entry.id   AF-A0A158KYE3-F1
#
_cell.length_a   1.000
_cell.length_b   1.000
_cell.length_c   1.000
_cell.angle_alpha   90.00
_cell.angle_beta   90.00
_cell.angle_gamma   90.00
#
_symmetry.space_group_name_H-M   'P 1'
#
loop_
_entity.id
_entity.type
_entity.pdbx_description
1 polymer ?
#
loop_
_entity_poly.entity_id
_entity_poly.type
_entity_poly.pdbx_seq_one_letter_code
_entity_poly.pdbx_strand_id
1 'polypeptide(L)'
;MAQEFFGDDDDFESLPDPEVARIVLELDRSITLNRRAAALRYIVQGNPVPLPVKPSRAELLVLTALVQTYGPLLFGDDFAPVRQRLVECGAVILVQQVVLADPALMGAEGSEDGQIAACLLDARPMFETLCRKFPGAFLSDARSLLKRFTTPPAPPLESEDGEHDDG
;
A
#
# COMPACT_ATOMS: atom_id res chain seq x y z
N MET A 1 21.83 27.49 -16.66
CA MET A 1 20.49 28.05 -16.33
C MET A 1 19.74 26.94 -15.64
N ALA A 2 19.47 27.11 -14.35
CA ALA A 2 18.71 26.17 -13.52
C ALA A 2 17.47 26.92 -13.04
N GLN A 3 16.31 26.38 -13.41
CA GLN A 3 14.91 26.72 -13.08
C GLN A 3 14.09 26.02 -14.19
N GLU A 4 13.02 25.26 -14.02
CA GLU A 4 12.09 24.89 -12.95
C GLU A 4 11.23 23.78 -13.60
N PHE A 5 10.91 22.67 -12.93
CA PHE A 5 9.70 21.85 -13.16
C PHE A 5 9.68 20.74 -12.09
N PHE A 6 9.64 21.15 -10.82
CA PHE A 6 8.99 20.32 -9.80
C PHE A 6 7.54 20.78 -9.82
N GLY A 7 6.72 20.08 -10.62
CA GLY A 7 5.29 20.32 -10.68
C GLY A 7 4.65 20.04 -9.32
N ASP A 8 3.92 21.04 -8.85
CA ASP A 8 2.83 21.03 -7.88
C ASP A 8 2.92 20.05 -6.70
N ASP A 9 3.34 20.59 -5.56
CA ASP A 9 3.05 20.01 -4.24
C ASP A 9 1.55 20.12 -3.85
N ASP A 10 0.70 20.76 -4.69
CA ASP A 10 -0.72 21.10 -4.48
C ASP A 10 -1.74 20.03 -4.92
N ASP A 11 -1.34 18.97 -5.62
CA ASP A 11 -2.29 18.00 -6.24
C ASP A 11 -3.09 17.13 -5.24
N PHE A 12 -2.68 17.10 -3.96
CA PHE A 12 -3.38 16.34 -2.91
C PHE A 12 -4.16 17.21 -1.92
N GLU A 13 -3.99 18.54 -1.95
CA GLU A 13 -4.70 19.50 -1.07
C GLU A 13 -5.83 20.24 -1.79
N SER A 14 -5.80 20.33 -3.11
CA SER A 14 -6.95 20.78 -3.91
C SER A 14 -8.14 19.84 -3.72
N LEU A 15 -9.34 20.39 -3.57
CA LEU A 15 -10.57 19.60 -3.50
C LEU A 15 -10.63 18.73 -4.77
N PRO A 16 -10.73 17.38 -4.62
CA PRO A 16 -10.74 16.51 -5.79
C PRO A 16 -11.92 16.88 -6.67
N ASP A 17 -11.68 16.89 -7.98
CA ASP A 17 -12.72 17.09 -9.00
C ASP A 17 -13.97 16.26 -8.62
N PRO A 18 -15.18 16.85 -8.62
CA PRO A 18 -16.41 16.11 -8.33
C PRO A 18 -16.55 14.81 -9.13
N GLU A 19 -15.97 14.71 -10.33
CA GLU A 19 -15.92 13.46 -11.08
C GLU A 19 -14.99 12.42 -10.44
N VAL A 20 -13.76 12.81 -10.08
CA VAL A 20 -12.80 11.96 -9.35
C VAL A 20 -13.40 11.48 -8.04
N ALA A 21 -14.04 12.37 -7.28
CA ALA A 21 -14.69 12.01 -6.02
C ALA A 21 -15.80 10.96 -6.20
N ARG A 22 -16.60 11.08 -7.28
CA ARG A 22 -17.63 10.08 -7.61
C ARG A 22 -17.03 8.72 -7.93
N ILE A 23 -16.01 8.68 -8.77
CA ILE A 23 -15.35 7.43 -9.18
C ILE A 23 -14.67 6.77 -7.97
N VAL A 24 -13.98 7.54 -7.12
CA VAL A 24 -13.37 7.02 -5.89
C VAL A 24 -14.44 6.43 -4.95
N LEU A 25 -15.59 7.11 -4.79
CA LEU A 25 -16.70 6.59 -3.97
C LEU A 25 -17.28 5.29 -4.54
N GLU A 26 -17.37 5.17 -5.86
CA GLU A 26 -17.83 3.95 -6.52
C GLU A 26 -16.83 2.80 -6.33
N LEU A 27 -15.53 3.09 -6.42
CA LEU A 27 -14.47 2.11 -6.18
C LEU A 27 -14.42 1.66 -4.72
N ASP A 28 -14.52 2.59 -3.76
CA ASP A 28 -14.61 2.32 -2.32
C ASP A 28 -15.81 1.41 -1.97
N ARG A 29 -16.98 1.71 -2.53
CA ARG A 29 -18.18 0.88 -2.36
C ARG A 29 -17.98 -0.52 -2.92
N SER A 30 -17.41 -0.62 -4.12
CA SER A 30 -17.16 -1.91 -4.78
C SER A 30 -16.19 -2.77 -3.97
N ILE A 31 -15.08 -2.19 -3.49
CA ILE A 31 -14.11 -2.88 -2.63
C ILE A 31 -14.77 -3.31 -1.32
N THR A 32 -15.52 -2.42 -0.67
CA THR A 32 -16.22 -2.70 0.59
C THR A 32 -17.21 -3.87 0.44
N LEU A 33 -18.01 -3.88 -0.63
CA LEU A 33 -18.98 -4.94 -0.90
C LEU A 33 -18.27 -6.28 -1.14
N ASN A 34 -17.22 -6.30 -1.94
CA ASN A 34 -16.46 -7.51 -2.24
C ASN A 34 -15.73 -8.06 -0.99
N ARG A 35 -15.09 -7.20 -0.20
CA ARG A 35 -14.46 -7.59 1.07
C ARG A 35 -15.47 -8.11 2.07
N ARG A 36 -16.67 -7.53 2.14
CA ARG A 36 -17.75 -8.03 2.99
C ARG A 36 -18.23 -9.41 2.55
N ALA A 37 -18.43 -9.61 1.25
CA ALA A 37 -18.80 -10.92 0.71
C ALA A 37 -17.72 -11.98 0.98
N ALA A 38 -16.44 -11.63 0.82
CA ALA A 38 -15.32 -12.49 1.17
C ALA A 38 -15.29 -12.79 2.68
N ALA A 39 -15.40 -11.78 3.54
CA ALA A 39 -15.41 -11.93 4.99
C ALA A 39 -16.51 -12.89 5.47
N LEU A 40 -17.70 -12.84 4.88
CA LEU A 40 -18.78 -13.78 5.19
C LEU A 40 -18.38 -15.23 4.87
N ARG A 41 -17.69 -15.48 3.76
CA ARG A 41 -17.19 -16.82 3.42
C ARG A 41 -16.16 -17.32 4.44
N TYR A 42 -15.23 -16.45 4.87
CA TYR A 42 -14.26 -16.79 5.91
C TYR A 42 -14.94 -17.11 7.24
N ILE A 43 -15.93 -16.30 7.66
CA ILE A 43 -16.69 -16.52 8.90
C ILE A 43 -17.43 -17.87 8.87
N VAL A 44 -18.10 -18.19 7.76
CA VAL A 44 -18.80 -19.47 7.59
C VAL A 44 -17.83 -20.66 7.68
N GLN A 45 -16.59 -20.49 7.22
CA GLN A 45 -15.54 -21.50 7.28
C GLN A 45 -14.79 -21.54 8.63
N GLY A 46 -15.15 -20.67 9.59
CA GLY A 46 -14.47 -20.57 10.89
C GLY A 46 -13.08 -19.94 10.84
N ASN A 47 -12.73 -19.30 9.72
CA ASN A 47 -11.43 -18.68 9.50
C ASN A 47 -11.44 -17.18 9.90
N PRO A 48 -10.31 -16.63 10.38
CA PRO A 48 -10.20 -15.20 10.63
C PRO A 48 -10.27 -14.41 9.32
N VAL A 49 -10.92 -13.25 9.36
CA VAL A 49 -11.04 -12.36 8.20
C VAL A 49 -9.69 -11.68 7.96
N PRO A 50 -9.09 -11.79 6.76
CA PRO A 50 -7.72 -11.34 6.50
C PRO A 50 -7.57 -9.82 6.37
N LEU A 51 -8.63 -9.10 5.97
CA LEU A 51 -8.60 -7.65 5.74
C LEU A 51 -9.79 -6.93 6.36
N PRO A 52 -9.60 -5.69 6.86
CA PRO A 52 -10.72 -4.82 7.23
C PRO A 52 -11.66 -4.57 6.05
N VAL A 53 -12.97 -4.70 6.32
CA VAL A 53 -14.03 -4.51 5.32
C VAL A 53 -14.04 -3.10 4.74
N LYS A 54 -13.79 -2.09 5.59
CA LYS A 54 -13.75 -0.69 5.18
C LYS A 54 -12.31 -0.29 4.81
N PRO A 55 -12.09 0.35 3.65
CA PRO A 55 -10.78 0.85 3.28
C PRO A 55 -10.23 1.86 4.28
N SER A 56 -8.92 1.76 4.56
CA SER A 56 -8.25 2.71 5.44
C SER A 56 -8.07 4.08 4.75
N ARG A 57 -7.72 5.12 5.52
CA ARG A 57 -7.36 6.44 4.95
C ARG A 57 -6.22 6.33 3.93
N ALA A 58 -5.24 5.45 4.20
CA ALA A 58 -4.13 5.22 3.27
C ALA A 58 -4.63 4.57 1.97
N GLU A 59 -5.54 3.61 2.07
CA GLU A 59 -6.12 2.98 0.88
C GLU A 59 -6.92 4.00 0.05
N LEU A 60 -7.70 4.87 0.69
CA LEU A 60 -8.42 5.93 -0.02
C LEU A 60 -7.49 6.86 -0.81
N LEU A 61 -6.33 7.24 -0.27
CA LEU A 61 -5.34 8.04 -1.00
C LEU A 61 -4.81 7.32 -2.25
N VAL A 62 -4.62 6.00 -2.17
CA VAL A 62 -4.21 5.19 -3.33
C VAL A 62 -5.33 5.10 -4.35
N LEU A 63 -6.58 4.92 -3.92
CA LEU A 63 -7.74 4.92 -4.82
C LEU A 63 -7.85 6.28 -5.53
N THR A 64 -7.64 7.39 -4.83
CA THR A 64 -7.63 8.73 -5.44
C THR A 64 -6.52 8.84 -6.50
N ALA A 65 -5.29 8.41 -6.19
CA ALA A 65 -4.19 8.43 -7.16
C ALA A 65 -4.47 7.57 -8.42
N LEU A 66 -5.06 6.39 -8.23
CA LEU A 66 -5.48 5.53 -9.35
C LEU A 66 -6.52 6.24 -10.23
N VAL A 67 -7.54 6.84 -9.62
CA VAL A 67 -8.60 7.54 -10.34
C VAL A 67 -8.10 8.79 -11.04
N GLN A 68 -7.17 9.52 -10.43
CA GLN A 68 -6.52 10.66 -11.08
C GLN A 68 -5.71 10.25 -12.32
N THR A 69 -5.11 9.05 -12.29
CA THR A 69 -4.28 8.55 -13.39
C THR A 69 -5.11 7.94 -14.53
N TYR A 70 -6.07 7.09 -14.18
CA TYR A 70 -6.79 6.24 -15.15
C TYR A 70 -8.28 6.57 -15.28
N GLY A 71 -8.84 7.31 -14.32
CA GLY A 71 -10.24 7.72 -14.33
C GLY A 71 -11.20 6.53 -14.46
N PRO A 72 -12.23 6.63 -15.31
CA PRO A 72 -13.21 5.56 -15.54
C PRO A 72 -12.63 4.27 -16.15
N LEU A 73 -11.43 4.31 -16.74
CA LEU A 73 -10.81 3.13 -17.35
C LEU A 73 -10.57 2.01 -16.32
N LEU A 74 -10.46 2.37 -15.04
CA LEU A 74 -10.33 1.43 -13.93
C LEU A 74 -11.48 0.43 -13.82
N PHE A 75 -12.64 0.67 -14.43
CA PHE A 75 -13.76 -0.27 -14.46
C PHE A 75 -13.75 -1.22 -15.67
N GLY A 76 -12.85 -1.00 -16.63
CA GLY A 76 -12.65 -1.89 -17.77
C GLY A 76 -12.08 -3.26 -17.38
N ASP A 77 -12.13 -4.21 -18.31
CA ASP A 77 -11.65 -5.57 -18.08
C ASP A 77 -10.13 -5.63 -17.87
N ASP A 78 -9.37 -4.74 -18.49
CA ASP A 78 -7.91 -4.65 -18.35
C ASP A 78 -7.47 -4.40 -16.89
N PHE A 79 -8.29 -3.68 -16.12
CA PHE A 79 -8.04 -3.38 -14.71
C PHE A 79 -8.75 -4.35 -13.75
N ALA A 80 -9.41 -5.39 -14.25
CA ALA A 80 -10.04 -6.39 -13.38
C ALA A 80 -9.03 -7.06 -12.42
N PRO A 81 -7.81 -7.44 -12.83
CA PRO A 81 -6.79 -7.98 -11.92
C PRO A 81 -6.38 -6.98 -10.83
N VAL A 82 -6.26 -5.70 -11.18
CA VAL A 82 -5.96 -4.60 -10.23
C VAL A 82 -7.07 -4.49 -9.18
N ARG A 83 -8.34 -4.46 -9.61
CA ARG A 83 -9.49 -4.40 -8.69
C ARG A 83 -9.57 -5.62 -7.79
N GLN A 84 -9.29 -6.81 -8.32
CA GLN A 84 -9.25 -8.04 -7.55
C GLN A 84 -8.14 -7.98 -6.48
N ARG A 85 -6.95 -7.51 -6.86
CA ARG A 85 -5.82 -7.37 -5.93
C ARG A 85 -6.10 -6.36 -4.81
N LEU A 86 -6.79 -5.26 -5.12
CA LEU A 86 -7.27 -4.30 -4.11
C LEU A 86 -8.20 -4.95 -3.08
N VAL A 87 -9.06 -5.86 -3.51
CA VAL A 87 -9.97 -6.58 -2.61
C VAL A 87 -9.20 -7.58 -1.74
N GLU A 88 -8.28 -8.34 -2.34
CA GLU A 88 -7.60 -9.48 -1.69
C GLU A 88 -6.45 -9.09 -0.77
N CYS A 89 -5.62 -8.12 -1.17
CA CYS A 89 -4.40 -7.76 -0.44
C CYS A 89 -4.38 -6.30 0.03
N GLY A 90 -5.27 -5.48 -0.50
CA GLY A 90 -5.37 -4.07 -0.16
C GLY A 90 -4.42 -3.16 -0.93
N ALA A 91 -4.72 -1.87 -0.87
CA ALA A 91 -4.09 -0.88 -1.74
C ALA A 91 -2.63 -0.59 -1.36
N VAL A 92 -2.25 -0.80 -0.09
CA VAL A 92 -0.87 -0.61 0.37
C VAL A 92 0.06 -1.65 -0.25
N ILE A 93 -0.36 -2.92 -0.29
CA ILE A 93 0.43 -3.99 -0.91
C ILE A 93 0.60 -3.73 -2.40
N LEU A 94 -0.47 -3.30 -3.07
CA LEU A 94 -0.41 -2.94 -4.49
C LEU A 94 0.57 -1.79 -4.76
N VAL A 95 0.59 -0.74 -3.93
CA VAL A 95 1.59 0.33 -4.03
C VAL A 95 3.01 -0.20 -3.86
N GLN A 96 3.23 -1.05 -2.87
CA GLN A 96 4.55 -1.64 -2.64
C GLN A 96 4.99 -2.50 -3.84
N GLN A 97 4.09 -3.31 -4.40
CA GLN A 97 4.36 -4.10 -5.60
C GLN A 97 4.78 -3.21 -6.78
N VAL A 98 4.07 -2.11 -7.04
CA VAL A 98 4.37 -1.22 -8.17
C VAL A 98 5.67 -0.44 -7.96
N VAL A 99 5.88 0.10 -6.75
CA VAL A 99 7.04 0.98 -6.45
C VAL A 99 8.32 0.17 -6.28
N LEU A 100 8.24 -1.00 -5.65
CA LEU A 100 9.38 -1.87 -5.37
C LEU A 100 9.63 -2.90 -6.49
N ALA A 101 8.70 -3.04 -7.45
CA ALA A 101 8.95 -3.87 -8.62
C ALA A 101 10.19 -3.38 -9.36
N ASP A 102 11.11 -4.30 -9.62
CA ASP A 102 12.24 -4.04 -10.48
C ASP A 102 11.74 -3.99 -11.94
N PRO A 103 11.84 -2.84 -12.62
CA PRO A 103 11.41 -2.70 -14.00
C PRO A 103 12.18 -3.62 -14.96
N ALA A 104 13.38 -4.08 -14.59
CA ALA A 104 14.15 -5.05 -15.39
C ALA A 104 13.58 -6.48 -15.29
N LEU A 105 12.84 -6.80 -14.23
CA LEU A 105 12.17 -8.08 -14.03
C LEU A 105 10.70 -8.07 -14.46
N MET A 106 10.16 -6.90 -14.82
CA MET A 106 8.76 -6.71 -15.23
C MET A 106 8.43 -7.34 -16.60
N GLY A 107 9.44 -7.75 -17.36
CA GLY A 107 9.32 -8.50 -18.62
C GLY A 107 9.62 -10.00 -18.51
N ALA A 108 9.93 -10.52 -17.32
CA ALA A 108 10.09 -11.96 -17.12
C ALA A 108 8.69 -12.61 -17.02
N GLU A 109 8.28 -13.25 -18.12
CA GLU A 109 6.98 -13.92 -18.23
C GLU A 109 6.74 -14.89 -17.07
N GLY A 110 5.78 -14.58 -16.19
CA GLY A 110 5.27 -15.58 -15.23
C GLY A 110 4.68 -15.08 -13.92
N SER A 111 4.90 -13.83 -13.49
CA SER A 111 4.33 -13.33 -12.23
C SER A 111 3.13 -12.42 -12.46
N GLU A 112 1.96 -12.81 -11.91
CA GLU A 112 0.74 -11.99 -11.87
C GLU A 112 1.01 -10.60 -11.27
N ASP A 113 1.87 -10.52 -10.25
CA ASP A 113 2.30 -9.27 -9.63
C ASP A 113 3.07 -8.37 -10.61
N GLY A 114 3.89 -8.96 -11.50
CA GLY A 114 4.62 -8.21 -12.52
C GLY A 114 3.71 -7.62 -13.60
N GLN A 115 2.64 -8.33 -13.97
CA GLN A 115 1.64 -7.84 -14.93
C GLN A 115 0.80 -6.71 -14.33
N ILE A 116 0.39 -6.83 -13.06
CA ILE A 116 -0.30 -5.77 -12.32
C ILE A 116 0.60 -4.54 -12.19
N ALA A 117 1.89 -4.73 -11.88
CA ALA A 117 2.85 -3.63 -11.80
C ALA A 117 3.04 -2.93 -13.15
N ALA A 118 3.11 -3.69 -14.25
CA ALA A 118 3.20 -3.15 -15.60
C ALA A 118 1.94 -2.34 -15.99
N CYS A 119 0.76 -2.84 -15.63
CA CYS A 119 -0.52 -2.15 -15.85
C CYS A 119 -0.59 -0.79 -15.13
N LEU A 120 0.08 -0.68 -13.98
CA LEU A 120 0.06 0.50 -13.11
C LEU A 120 1.30 1.40 -13.24
N LEU A 121 2.06 1.27 -14.32
CA LEU A 121 3.28 2.06 -14.54
C LEU A 121 3.01 3.57 -14.56
N ASP A 122 1.92 4.02 -15.17
CA ASP A 122 1.60 5.46 -15.23
C ASP A 122 1.24 6.03 -13.85
N ALA A 123 0.74 5.22 -12.92
CA ALA A 123 0.45 5.64 -11.54
C ALA A 123 1.67 5.59 -10.62
N ARG A 124 2.80 5.01 -11.06
CA ARG A 124 4.01 4.86 -10.26
C ARG A 124 4.53 6.18 -9.66
N PRO A 125 4.63 7.30 -10.40
CA PRO A 125 5.10 8.57 -9.84
C PRO A 125 4.23 9.09 -8.68
N MET A 126 2.90 8.89 -8.78
CA MET A 126 1.95 9.26 -7.73
C MET A 126 2.13 8.36 -6.50
N PHE A 127 2.36 7.06 -6.70
CA PHE A 127 2.63 6.14 -5.61
C PHE A 127 3.94 6.43 -4.88
N GLU A 128 5.01 6.76 -5.61
CA GLU A 128 6.28 7.19 -5.02
C GLU A 128 6.11 8.46 -4.18
N THR A 129 5.28 9.39 -4.66
CA THR A 129 4.92 10.62 -3.93
C THR A 129 4.14 10.31 -2.65
N LEU A 130 3.16 9.40 -2.70
CA LEU A 130 2.42 8.94 -1.51
C LEU A 130 3.34 8.25 -0.49
N CYS A 131 4.28 7.42 -0.95
CA CYS A 131 5.29 6.79 -0.08
C CYS A 131 6.18 7.82 0.61
N ARG A 132 6.55 8.90 -0.09
CA ARG A 132 7.36 10.01 0.46
C ARG A 132 6.57 10.87 1.45
N LYS A 133 5.32 11.21 1.14
CA LYS A 133 4.44 12.03 1.99
C LYS A 133 3.96 11.26 3.23
N PHE A 134 3.68 9.96 3.11
CA PHE A 134 3.11 9.13 4.18
C PHE A 134 3.88 7.83 4.43
N PRO A 135 5.18 7.88 4.77
CA PRO A 135 6.00 6.69 4.95
C PRO A 135 5.52 5.81 6.12
N GLY A 136 4.83 6.40 7.11
CA GLY A 136 4.23 5.65 8.22
C GLY A 136 3.07 4.75 7.79
N ALA A 137 2.36 5.08 6.71
CA ALA A 137 1.23 4.30 6.22
C ALA A 137 1.67 3.24 5.18
N PHE A 138 2.59 3.60 4.29
CA PHE A 138 2.98 2.75 3.15
C PHE A 138 4.26 1.93 3.39
N LEU A 139 5.12 2.36 4.31
CA LEU A 139 6.38 1.69 4.66
C LEU A 139 6.41 1.23 6.12
N SER A 140 5.25 1.08 6.77
CA SER A 140 5.16 0.65 8.18
C SER A 140 5.91 -0.67 8.43
N ASP A 141 5.70 -1.66 7.55
CA ASP A 141 6.30 -2.98 7.70
C ASP A 141 7.81 -2.92 7.48
N ALA A 142 8.28 -2.19 6.45
CA ALA A 142 9.70 -1.93 6.24
C ALA A 142 10.34 -1.20 7.43
N ARG A 143 9.65 -0.22 8.03
CA ARG A 143 10.11 0.46 9.24
C ARG A 143 10.17 -0.47 10.45
N SER A 144 9.22 -1.38 10.60
CA SER A 144 9.22 -2.36 11.68
C SER A 144 10.37 -3.37 11.54
N LEU A 145 10.65 -3.81 10.30
CA LEU A 145 11.78 -4.68 9.98
C LEU A 145 13.11 -3.96 10.21
N LEU A 146 13.27 -2.73 9.70
CA LEU A 146 14.47 -1.92 9.93
C LEU A 146 14.70 -1.65 11.42
N LYS A 147 13.64 -1.35 12.19
CA LYS A 147 13.73 -1.22 13.65
C LYS A 147 14.28 -2.48 14.31
N ARG A 148 13.90 -3.67 13.86
CA ARG A 148 14.47 -4.94 14.39
C ARG A 148 15.97 -5.06 14.14
N PHE A 149 16.49 -4.49 13.05
CA PHE A 149 17.92 -4.48 12.75
C PHE A 149 18.70 -3.34 13.42
N THR A 150 18.03 -2.24 13.77
CA THR A 150 18.66 -1.08 14.42
C THR A 150 18.50 -1.06 15.94
N THR A 151 17.71 -1.98 16.52
CA THR A 151 17.63 -2.14 17.97
C THR A 151 18.94 -2.77 18.45
N PRO A 152 19.78 -2.07 19.24
CA PRO A 152 20.98 -2.67 19.80
C PRO A 152 20.60 -3.89 20.65
N PRO A 153 21.37 -4.98 20.64
CA PRO A 153 21.13 -6.07 21.58
C PRO A 153 21.13 -5.50 23.00
N ALA A 154 20.11 -5.85 23.78
CA ALA A 154 20.01 -5.42 25.17
C ALA A 154 21.34 -5.77 25.88
N PRO A 155 21.94 -4.86 26.65
CA PRO A 155 23.14 -5.17 27.40
C PRO A 155 22.85 -6.40 28.26
N PRO A 156 23.79 -7.37 28.35
CA PRO A 156 23.63 -8.50 29.25
C PRO A 156 23.32 -7.94 30.64
N LEU A 157 22.25 -8.45 31.26
CA LEU A 157 22.03 -8.23 32.68
C LEU A 157 23.30 -8.72 33.38
N GLU A 158 24.09 -7.78 33.92
CA GLU A 158 25.12 -8.11 34.87
C GLU A 158 24.38 -8.77 36.04
N SER A 159 24.47 -10.09 36.10
CA SER A 159 24.08 -10.86 37.25
C SER A 159 24.85 -10.29 38.43
N GLU A 160 24.14 -9.69 39.37
CA GLU A 160 24.55 -9.59 40.77
C GLU A 160 24.95 -11.00 41.21
N ASP A 161 26.25 -11.31 41.21
CA ASP A 161 26.76 -12.47 41.90
C ASP A 161 28.24 -12.28 42.24
N GLY A 162 28.48 -12.03 43.52
CA GLY A 162 29.80 -11.72 44.04
C GLY A 162 29.75 -11.32 45.51
N GLU A 163 29.02 -12.10 46.30
CA GLU A 163 29.20 -12.16 47.76
C GLU A 163 30.66 -12.55 48.02
N HIS A 164 31.49 -11.58 48.39
CA HIS A 164 32.87 -11.82 48.85
C HIS A 164 32.88 -11.65 50.37
N ASP A 165 32.60 -12.77 51.03
CA ASP A 165 33.04 -13.05 52.40
C ASP A 165 34.57 -13.17 52.40
N ASP A 166 35.26 -12.36 53.21
CA ASP A 166 36.56 -12.68 53.79
C ASP A 166 37.03 -11.55 54.74
N GLY A 167 37.03 -11.82 56.05
CA GLY A 167 37.87 -11.13 57.04
C GLY A 167 37.23 -10.68 58.34
#